data_AF-A0A8T2PNB2-F1
#
_entry.id   AF-A0A8T2PNB2-F1
#
_cell.length_a   1.000
_cell.length_b   1.000
_cell.length_c   1.000
_cell.angle_alpha   90.00
_cell.angle_beta   90.00
_cell.angle_gamma   90.00
#
_symmetry.space_group_name_H-M   'P 1'
#
loop_
_entity.id
_entity.type
_entity.pdbx_description
1 polymer ?
#
loop_
_entity_poly.entity_id
_entity_poly.type
_entity_poly.pdbx_seq_one_letter_code
_entity_poly.pdbx_strand_id
1 'polypeptide(L)'
;MSGCRASQEELEDAQVEIALFYYAGHGYEYAGRNYLVAIDAPKPYLRENCVSVQRVMHSMQERCTALNVVLLDTCRKCEDAEAFEVQDGERSSGIFTKYLNKHILRPEKITHVLEQVSEDLGRDPVVTGKQVVEIRYTLKDPRSLADPVRSAGHTRELRLREFCWRQANELPERQRLVFPCGVEVELSFSALFSNIMVVFATVKTRSPQVLDHSLSLRSTPKSLTILVDLHYTDADSKLRKTESRQQDVGRPLMAHCELHSKQPADATVVRAGGADIPFLSMNKPATHRQQDRPFRHSTRKAETAWDCPARHTSAKNNEPEENDENESYPT
;
A
#
# COMPACT_ATOMS: atom_id res chain seq x y z
N MET A 1 -17.23 23.92 -14.14
CA MET A 1 -16.26 23.41 -15.13
C MET A 1 -15.01 24.27 -15.07
N SER A 2 -14.10 23.95 -14.16
CA SER A 2 -12.77 24.58 -14.07
C SER A 2 -11.81 23.71 -14.87
N GLY A 3 -11.45 24.15 -16.08
CA GLY A 3 -10.54 23.42 -16.96
C GLY A 3 -9.11 23.39 -16.42
N CYS A 4 -8.40 22.27 -16.62
CA CYS A 4 -6.96 22.14 -16.45
C CYS A 4 -6.27 23.37 -17.08
N ARG A 5 -5.67 24.25 -16.28
CA ARG A 5 -4.72 25.27 -16.77
C ARG A 5 -3.33 24.63 -16.87
N ALA A 6 -3.19 23.70 -17.80
CA ALA A 6 -1.90 23.13 -18.17
C ALA A 6 -1.40 23.85 -19.44
N SER A 7 -0.09 24.05 -19.54
CA SER A 7 0.57 24.54 -20.74
C SER A 7 0.39 23.56 -21.91
N GLN A 8 0.57 24.03 -23.15
CA GLN A 8 0.33 23.22 -24.34
C GLN A 8 1.22 21.96 -24.41
N GLU A 9 2.46 22.02 -23.89
CA GLU A 9 3.35 20.86 -23.74
C GLU A 9 2.86 19.88 -22.67
N GLU A 10 2.38 20.36 -21.51
CA GLU A 10 1.80 19.52 -20.45
C GLU A 10 0.51 18.82 -20.92
N LEU A 11 -0.27 19.44 -21.80
CA LEU A 11 -1.47 18.84 -22.39
C LEU A 11 -1.15 17.74 -23.42
N GLU A 12 -0.05 17.86 -24.17
CA GLU A 12 0.39 16.83 -25.13
C GLU A 12 0.96 15.60 -24.42
N ASP A 13 1.71 15.79 -23.34
CA ASP A 13 2.25 14.70 -22.51
C ASP A 13 1.17 13.99 -21.68
N ALA A 14 0.26 14.77 -21.10
CA ALA A 14 -0.86 14.23 -20.34
C ALA A 14 -1.78 13.35 -21.23
N GLN A 15 -1.86 13.62 -22.54
CA GLN A 15 -2.63 12.82 -23.50
C GLN A 15 -2.07 11.42 -23.80
N VAL A 16 -0.89 11.07 -23.27
CA VAL A 16 -0.28 9.72 -23.40
C VAL A 16 -0.07 9.04 -22.04
N GLU A 17 -0.13 9.77 -20.94
CA GLU A 17 0.16 9.22 -19.62
C GLU A 17 -0.92 8.27 -19.09
N ILE A 18 -0.47 7.16 -18.50
CA ILE A 18 -1.33 6.23 -17.77
C ILE A 18 -0.96 6.30 -16.29
N ALA A 19 -1.95 6.57 -15.44
CA ALA A 19 -1.80 6.53 -14.00
C ALA A 19 -2.59 5.35 -13.42
N LEU A 20 -1.91 4.52 -12.64
CA LEU A 20 -2.50 3.38 -11.95
C LEU A 20 -2.30 3.54 -10.45
N PHE A 21 -3.38 3.44 -9.70
CA PHE A 21 -3.38 3.38 -8.24
C PHE A 21 -3.93 2.03 -7.80
N TYR A 22 -3.13 1.27 -7.07
CA TYR A 22 -3.50 -0.02 -6.51
C TYR A 22 -3.41 0.04 -4.98
N TYR A 23 -4.44 -0.43 -4.29
CA TYR A 23 -4.44 -0.55 -2.84
C TYR A 23 -5.04 -1.89 -2.41
N ALA A 24 -4.34 -2.58 -1.51
CA ALA A 24 -4.81 -3.79 -0.84
C ALA A 24 -4.75 -3.60 0.67
N GLY A 25 -5.85 -3.89 1.36
CA GLY A 25 -5.95 -3.73 2.81
C GLY A 25 -7.36 -3.40 3.27
N HIS A 26 -7.47 -2.81 4.46
CA HIS A 26 -8.76 -2.43 5.01
C HIS A 26 -9.34 -1.21 4.30
N GLY A 27 -10.60 -1.32 3.92
CA GLY A 27 -11.37 -0.24 3.33
C GLY A 27 -12.82 -0.35 3.72
N TYR A 28 -13.57 0.72 3.50
CA TYR A 28 -15.01 0.70 3.66
C TYR A 28 -15.67 1.71 2.71
N GLU A 29 -16.95 1.47 2.41
CA GLU A 29 -17.79 2.40 1.68
C GLU A 29 -18.77 3.09 2.62
N TYR A 30 -18.90 4.41 2.50
CA TYR A 30 -19.92 5.19 3.18
C TYR A 30 -20.49 6.25 2.25
N ALA A 31 -21.82 6.22 2.07
CA ALA A 31 -22.56 7.11 1.18
C ALA A 31 -21.99 7.16 -0.26
N GLY A 32 -21.71 5.98 -0.84
CA GLY A 32 -21.17 5.84 -2.19
C GLY A 32 -19.71 6.25 -2.37
N ARG A 33 -18.99 6.56 -1.27
CA ARG A 33 -17.57 6.93 -1.27
C ARG A 33 -16.73 5.86 -0.61
N ASN A 34 -15.56 5.59 -1.19
CA ASN A 34 -14.63 4.57 -0.70
C ASN A 34 -13.53 5.23 0.11
N TYR A 35 -13.19 4.62 1.24
CA TYR A 35 -12.17 5.07 2.17
C TYR A 35 -11.16 3.97 2.42
N LEU A 36 -9.88 4.31 2.33
CA LEU A 36 -8.74 3.45 2.63
C LEU A 36 -8.32 3.68 4.08
N VAL A 37 -8.13 2.61 4.83
CA VAL A 37 -7.81 2.67 6.25
C VAL A 37 -6.30 2.54 6.44
N ALA A 38 -5.69 3.53 7.09
CA ALA A 38 -4.29 3.48 7.46
C ALA A 38 -4.05 2.48 8.61
N ILE A 39 -2.84 1.93 8.71
CA ILE A 39 -2.49 0.94 9.75
C ILE A 39 -2.59 1.49 11.17
N ASP A 40 -2.49 2.82 11.33
CA ASP A 40 -2.53 3.55 12.59
C ASP A 40 -3.88 4.25 12.84
N ALA A 41 -4.88 4.01 11.99
CA ALA A 41 -6.21 4.60 12.15
C ALA A 41 -6.87 4.09 13.45
N PRO A 42 -7.36 4.99 14.32
CA PRO A 42 -8.03 4.58 15.55
C PRO A 42 -9.37 3.90 15.23
N LYS A 43 -9.76 2.95 16.07
CA LYS A 43 -11.09 2.33 16.04
C LYS A 43 -12.05 3.10 16.97
N PRO A 44 -13.31 3.34 16.58
CA PRO A 44 -13.92 3.00 15.28
C PRO A 44 -13.38 3.87 14.13
N TYR A 45 -13.34 3.33 12.91
CA TYR A 45 -12.82 4.06 11.75
C TYR A 45 -13.73 5.24 11.38
N LEU A 46 -13.18 6.44 11.47
CA LEU A 46 -13.84 7.68 11.06
C LEU A 46 -13.26 8.18 9.73
N ARG A 47 -14.10 8.83 8.92
CA ARG A 47 -13.74 9.35 7.58
C ARG A 47 -12.54 10.31 7.62
N GLU A 48 -12.40 11.06 8.69
CA GLU A 48 -11.30 12.00 8.93
C GLU A 48 -9.94 11.32 9.14
N ASN A 49 -9.94 10.05 9.57
CA ASN A 49 -8.72 9.26 9.82
C ASN A 49 -8.40 8.31 8.64
N CYS A 50 -9.10 8.44 7.51
CA CYS A 50 -9.00 7.55 6.36
C CYS A 50 -8.77 8.36 5.07
N VAL A 51 -8.24 7.70 4.04
CA VAL A 51 -7.96 8.33 2.75
C VAL A 51 -9.15 8.13 1.81
N SER A 52 -9.76 9.23 1.35
CA SER A 52 -10.85 9.15 0.36
C SER A 52 -10.30 8.78 -1.02
N VAL A 53 -10.78 7.68 -1.58
CA VAL A 53 -10.42 7.24 -2.94
C VAL A 53 -10.88 8.24 -3.99
N GLN A 54 -12.05 8.86 -3.80
CA GLN A 54 -12.54 9.89 -4.73
C GLN A 54 -11.59 11.09 -4.80
N ARG A 55 -10.91 11.41 -3.69
CA ARG A 55 -9.90 12.48 -3.67
C ARG A 55 -8.64 12.06 -4.43
N VAL A 56 -8.20 10.81 -4.31
CA VAL A 56 -7.10 10.24 -5.12
C VAL A 56 -7.45 10.31 -6.61
N MET A 57 -8.63 9.81 -6.98
CA MET A 57 -9.11 9.83 -8.37
C MET A 57 -9.19 11.27 -8.92
N HIS A 58 -9.67 12.22 -8.12
CA HIS A 58 -9.74 13.61 -8.54
C HIS A 58 -8.35 14.20 -8.80
N SER A 59 -7.39 13.98 -7.90
CA SER A 59 -6.00 14.43 -8.09
C SER A 59 -5.33 13.77 -9.30
N MET A 60 -5.67 12.52 -9.64
CA MET A 60 -5.22 11.87 -10.87
C MET A 60 -5.83 12.53 -12.11
N GLN A 61 -7.12 12.88 -12.08
CA GLN A 61 -7.81 13.56 -13.18
C GLN A 61 -7.32 14.99 -13.43
N GLU A 62 -6.91 15.71 -12.38
CA GLU A 62 -6.33 17.06 -12.51
C GLU A 62 -5.01 17.07 -13.28
N ARG A 63 -4.33 15.93 -13.37
CA ARG A 63 -3.14 15.75 -14.22
C ARG A 63 -3.47 15.52 -15.68
N CYS A 64 -4.76 15.49 -16.05
CA CYS A 64 -5.23 15.38 -17.42
C CYS A 64 -4.68 14.14 -18.17
N THR A 65 -4.35 13.06 -17.44
CA THR A 65 -3.80 11.81 -17.97
C THR A 65 -4.74 11.10 -18.96
N ALA A 66 -4.17 10.34 -19.89
CA ALA A 66 -4.89 9.58 -20.91
C ALA A 66 -5.73 8.43 -20.33
N LEU A 67 -5.26 7.83 -19.24
CA LEU A 67 -5.94 6.74 -18.55
C LEU A 67 -5.67 6.82 -17.05
N ASN A 68 -6.74 6.78 -16.26
CA ASN A 68 -6.69 6.65 -14.81
C ASN A 68 -7.33 5.33 -14.38
N VAL A 69 -6.56 4.48 -13.73
CA VAL A 69 -7.02 3.18 -13.22
C VAL A 69 -6.88 3.17 -11.71
N VAL A 70 -7.97 2.88 -11.01
CA VAL A 70 -7.99 2.69 -9.55
C VAL A 70 -8.45 1.26 -9.27
N LEU A 71 -7.56 0.46 -8.70
CA LEU A 71 -7.80 -0.93 -8.33
C LEU A 71 -7.82 -1.04 -6.80
N LEU A 72 -8.94 -1.50 -6.24
CA LEU A 72 -9.14 -1.63 -4.80
C LEU A 72 -9.37 -3.10 -4.44
N ASP A 73 -8.38 -3.71 -3.79
CA ASP A 73 -8.49 -5.03 -3.16
C ASP A 73 -8.83 -4.83 -1.67
N THR A 74 -10.06 -4.35 -1.42
CA THR A 74 -10.53 -4.00 -0.07
C THR A 74 -11.94 -4.50 0.19
N CYS A 75 -12.26 -4.65 1.47
CA CYS A 75 -13.64 -4.75 1.91
C CYS A 75 -14.42 -3.46 1.59
N ARG A 76 -15.74 -3.57 1.39
CA ARG A 76 -16.61 -2.42 1.06
C ARG A 76 -17.80 -2.24 1.99
N LYS A 77 -18.23 -3.27 2.73
CA LYS A 77 -19.29 -3.16 3.74
C LYS A 77 -18.72 -3.10 5.15
N CYS A 78 -19.51 -2.56 6.07
CA CYS A 78 -19.15 -2.39 7.47
C CYS A 78 -18.88 -3.75 8.14
N GLU A 79 -17.76 -3.81 8.87
CA GLU A 79 -17.23 -4.83 9.81
C GLU A 79 -17.22 -6.33 9.41
N ASP A 80 -18.16 -6.83 8.60
CA ASP A 80 -18.30 -8.26 8.25
C ASP A 80 -18.02 -8.59 6.78
N ALA A 81 -17.69 -7.61 5.94
CA ALA A 81 -17.21 -7.91 4.59
C ALA A 81 -15.74 -8.30 4.65
N GLU A 82 -15.42 -9.51 4.21
CA GLU A 82 -14.05 -10.00 4.09
C GLU A 82 -13.61 -9.95 2.61
N ALA A 83 -12.44 -9.39 2.34
CA ALA A 83 -11.69 -9.67 1.14
C ALA A 83 -10.86 -10.94 1.42
N PHE A 84 -10.98 -11.95 0.55
CA PHE A 84 -10.41 -13.26 0.81
C PHE A 84 -8.97 -13.37 0.31
N GLU A 85 -8.13 -14.05 1.08
CA GLU A 85 -6.77 -14.43 0.71
C GLU A 85 -6.69 -15.94 0.49
N VAL A 86 -6.00 -16.38 -0.57
CA VAL A 86 -5.69 -17.80 -0.79
C VAL A 86 -4.37 -18.12 -0.12
N GLN A 87 -4.32 -19.21 0.63
CA GLN A 87 -3.07 -19.83 1.08
C GLN A 87 -2.65 -20.88 0.05
N ASP A 88 -1.75 -20.52 -0.87
CA ASP A 88 -1.16 -21.47 -1.80
C ASP A 88 0.28 -21.78 -1.36
N GLY A 89 0.39 -22.62 -0.32
CA GLY A 89 1.65 -23.21 0.22
C GLY A 89 2.71 -22.23 0.74
N GLU A 90 3.29 -21.42 -0.16
CA GLU A 90 4.44 -20.54 0.05
C GLU A 90 4.09 -19.04 -0.07
N ARG A 91 2.94 -18.69 -0.66
CA ARG A 91 2.50 -17.28 -0.81
C ARG A 91 1.00 -17.11 -0.51
N SER A 92 0.66 -16.15 0.35
CA SER A 92 -0.70 -15.66 0.50
C SER A 92 -0.93 -14.50 -0.45
N SER A 93 -1.76 -14.68 -1.46
CA SER A 93 -2.20 -13.59 -2.36
C SER A 93 -3.69 -13.37 -2.18
N GLY A 94 -4.13 -12.11 -2.20
CA GLY A 94 -5.54 -11.77 -2.33
C GLY A 94 -6.14 -12.49 -3.54
N ILE A 95 -7.38 -12.97 -3.41
CA ILE A 95 -8.09 -13.67 -4.50
C ILE A 95 -8.17 -12.79 -5.75
N PHE A 96 -8.46 -11.50 -5.58
CA PHE A 96 -8.50 -10.56 -6.69
C PHE A 96 -7.13 -10.47 -7.39
N THR A 97 -6.06 -10.29 -6.61
CA THR A 97 -4.68 -10.24 -7.12
C THR A 97 -4.26 -11.53 -7.84
N LYS A 98 -4.66 -12.70 -7.33
CA LYS A 98 -4.40 -14.01 -7.95
C LYS A 98 -4.89 -14.04 -9.40
N TYR A 99 -6.11 -13.55 -9.65
CA TYR A 99 -6.68 -13.51 -10.99
C TYR A 99 -6.16 -12.33 -11.80
N LEU A 100 -6.00 -11.16 -11.20
CA LEU A 100 -5.41 -9.99 -11.85
C LEU A 100 -4.06 -10.32 -12.50
N ASN A 101 -3.18 -11.01 -11.78
CA ASN A 101 -1.85 -11.40 -12.27
C ASN A 101 -1.88 -12.29 -13.53
N LYS A 102 -2.97 -13.01 -13.80
CA LYS A 102 -3.12 -13.83 -15.01
C LYS A 102 -3.43 -13.02 -16.27
N HIS A 103 -4.03 -11.85 -16.11
CA HIS A 103 -4.58 -11.06 -17.22
C HIS A 103 -3.93 -9.70 -17.40
N ILE A 104 -3.32 -9.11 -16.35
CA ILE A 104 -2.88 -7.71 -16.33
C ILE A 104 -1.83 -7.36 -17.40
N LEU A 105 -1.05 -8.34 -17.87
CA LEU A 105 -0.03 -8.16 -18.90
C LEU A 105 -0.56 -8.32 -20.33
N ARG A 106 -1.84 -8.66 -20.52
CA ARG A 106 -2.42 -8.83 -21.86
C ARG A 106 -2.54 -7.46 -22.55
N PRO A 107 -2.20 -7.35 -23.84
CA PRO A 107 -2.31 -6.11 -24.62
C PRO A 107 -3.75 -5.86 -25.09
N GLU A 108 -4.69 -5.94 -24.15
CA GLU A 108 -6.13 -5.77 -24.38
C GLU A 108 -6.63 -4.51 -23.69
N LYS A 109 -7.83 -4.04 -24.05
CA LYS A 109 -8.48 -2.91 -23.38
C LYS A 109 -8.61 -3.23 -21.89
N ILE A 110 -8.22 -2.30 -21.01
CA ILE A 110 -8.21 -2.55 -19.56
C ILE A 110 -9.57 -2.98 -19.01
N THR A 111 -10.68 -2.49 -19.57
CA THR A 111 -12.03 -2.93 -19.17
C THR A 111 -12.23 -4.42 -19.47
N HIS A 112 -11.76 -4.89 -20.61
CA HIS A 112 -11.85 -6.30 -21.00
C HIS A 112 -10.98 -7.20 -20.12
N VAL A 113 -9.76 -6.76 -19.79
CA VAL A 113 -8.89 -7.43 -18.82
C VAL A 113 -9.58 -7.59 -17.47
N LEU A 114 -10.24 -6.54 -16.96
CA LEU A 114 -10.95 -6.59 -15.68
C LEU A 114 -12.24 -7.42 -15.74
N GLU A 115 -12.94 -7.44 -16.87
CA GLU A 115 -14.08 -8.33 -17.11
C GLU A 115 -13.64 -9.81 -17.03
N GLN A 116 -12.53 -10.18 -17.67
CA GLN A 116 -11.97 -11.54 -17.57
C GLN A 116 -11.61 -11.90 -16.12
N VAL A 117 -10.99 -10.98 -15.38
CA VAL A 117 -10.68 -11.18 -13.94
C VAL A 117 -11.97 -11.41 -13.15
N SER A 118 -13.03 -10.66 -13.44
CA SER A 118 -14.34 -10.83 -12.79
C SER A 118 -14.98 -12.18 -13.12
N GLU A 119 -14.91 -12.63 -14.37
CA GLU A 119 -15.43 -13.94 -14.78
C GLU A 119 -14.71 -15.09 -14.08
N ASP A 120 -13.38 -15.04 -14.06
CA ASP A 120 -12.54 -16.06 -13.45
C ASP A 120 -12.74 -16.12 -11.93
N LEU A 121 -12.87 -14.97 -11.28
CA LEU A 121 -13.19 -14.88 -9.85
C LEU A 121 -14.59 -15.42 -9.55
N GLY A 122 -15.57 -15.15 -10.42
CA GLY A 122 -16.93 -15.68 -10.29
C GLY A 122 -16.99 -17.22 -10.37
N ARG A 123 -16.02 -17.84 -11.04
CA ARG A 123 -15.88 -19.31 -11.15
C ARG A 123 -15.03 -19.94 -10.03
N ASP A 124 -14.39 -19.14 -9.16
CA ASP A 124 -13.57 -19.67 -8.06
C ASP A 124 -14.47 -20.18 -6.92
N PRO A 125 -14.48 -21.50 -6.64
CA PRO A 125 -15.40 -22.10 -5.68
C PRO A 125 -15.23 -21.59 -4.25
N VAL A 126 -14.09 -20.98 -3.90
CA VAL A 126 -13.84 -20.43 -2.56
C VAL A 126 -14.62 -19.15 -2.31
N VAL A 127 -14.77 -18.32 -3.36
CA VAL A 127 -15.33 -16.97 -3.27
C VAL A 127 -16.60 -16.74 -4.07
N THR A 128 -17.04 -17.71 -4.88
CA THR A 128 -18.32 -17.65 -5.59
C THR A 128 -19.44 -17.28 -4.61
N GLY A 129 -20.18 -16.20 -4.92
CA GLY A 129 -21.28 -15.69 -4.09
C GLY A 129 -20.86 -14.84 -2.88
N LYS A 130 -19.56 -14.72 -2.58
CA LYS A 130 -19.04 -13.92 -1.45
C LYS A 130 -18.32 -12.66 -1.90
N GLN A 131 -17.43 -12.79 -2.89
CA GLN A 131 -16.68 -11.68 -3.46
C GLN A 131 -17.16 -11.43 -4.89
N VAL A 132 -17.54 -10.18 -5.17
CA VAL A 132 -17.98 -9.73 -6.50
C VAL A 132 -17.17 -8.51 -6.88
N VAL A 133 -16.58 -8.55 -8.08
CA VAL A 133 -15.83 -7.41 -8.62
C VAL A 133 -16.82 -6.38 -9.14
N GLU A 134 -16.68 -5.12 -8.71
CA GLU A 134 -17.43 -4.00 -9.30
C GLU A 134 -16.52 -3.20 -10.22
N ILE A 135 -16.89 -3.11 -11.49
CA ILE A 135 -16.15 -2.37 -12.50
C ILE A 135 -16.94 -1.10 -12.86
N ARG A 136 -16.36 0.07 -12.59
CA ARG A 136 -16.90 1.38 -12.98
C ARG A 136 -15.91 2.06 -13.91
N TYR A 137 -16.36 2.52 -15.08
CA TYR A 137 -15.50 3.24 -16.02
C TYR A 137 -16.28 4.28 -16.82
N THR A 138 -15.55 5.31 -17.25
CA THR A 138 -15.99 6.29 -18.26
C THR A 138 -15.09 6.27 -19.49
N LEU A 139 -14.23 5.25 -19.60
CA LEU A 139 -13.25 5.08 -20.66
C LEU A 139 -13.92 4.76 -22.00
N LYS A 140 -13.77 5.68 -22.96
CA LYS A 140 -14.29 5.50 -24.32
C LYS A 140 -13.27 4.76 -25.19
N ASP A 141 -12.03 5.21 -25.18
CA ASP A 141 -10.97 4.70 -26.04
C ASP A 141 -10.50 3.31 -25.62
N PRO A 142 -10.03 2.47 -26.56
CA PRO A 142 -9.56 1.11 -26.28
C PRO A 142 -8.12 1.12 -25.71
N ARG A 143 -7.90 1.83 -24.60
CA ARG A 143 -6.58 1.93 -23.95
C ARG A 143 -6.21 0.64 -23.20
N SER A 144 -4.93 0.27 -23.29
CA SER A 144 -4.33 -0.86 -22.58
C SER A 144 -3.26 -0.40 -21.61
N LEU A 145 -3.02 -1.18 -20.54
CA LEU A 145 -1.84 -0.97 -19.70
C LEU A 145 -0.53 -1.39 -20.41
N ALA A 146 -0.63 -2.14 -21.51
CA ALA A 146 0.49 -2.50 -22.36
C ALA A 146 0.72 -1.51 -23.52
N ASP A 147 -0.03 -0.38 -23.56
CA ASP A 147 0.19 0.65 -24.56
C ASP A 147 1.65 1.18 -24.48
N PRO A 148 2.34 1.36 -25.61
CA PRO A 148 3.74 1.75 -25.60
C PRO A 148 3.90 3.18 -25.07
N VAL A 149 4.88 3.36 -24.17
CA VAL A 149 5.27 4.68 -23.67
C VAL A 149 5.96 5.44 -24.79
N ARG A 150 5.39 6.58 -25.22
CA ARG A 150 6.01 7.47 -26.21
C ARG A 150 6.95 8.44 -25.48
N SER A 151 8.25 8.33 -25.74
CA SER A 151 9.27 9.23 -25.18
C SER A 151 9.70 10.34 -26.15
N ALA A 152 9.16 10.37 -27.37
CA ALA A 152 9.44 11.42 -28.34
C ALA A 152 8.86 12.75 -27.86
N GLY A 153 9.71 13.77 -27.67
CA GLY A 153 9.31 15.08 -27.15
C GLY A 153 9.77 15.42 -25.73
N HIS A 154 10.52 14.52 -25.04
CA HIS A 154 11.15 14.70 -23.71
C HIS A 154 10.85 16.02 -22.99
N THR A 155 9.67 16.15 -22.41
CA THR A 155 9.33 17.35 -21.64
C THR A 155 10.16 17.40 -20.36
N ARG A 156 10.23 18.60 -19.79
CA ARG A 156 10.83 18.81 -18.47
C ARG A 156 10.09 18.02 -17.38
N GLU A 157 8.79 17.78 -17.54
CA GLU A 157 7.96 17.07 -16.58
C GLU A 157 8.28 15.57 -16.54
N LEU A 158 8.40 14.92 -17.71
CA LEU A 158 8.80 13.52 -17.79
C LEU A 158 10.15 13.29 -17.09
N ARG A 159 11.14 14.16 -17.33
CA ARG A 159 12.46 14.06 -16.68
C ARG A 159 12.39 14.19 -15.17
N LEU A 160 11.57 15.11 -14.67
CA LEU A 160 11.40 15.31 -13.23
C LEU A 160 10.78 14.08 -12.58
N ARG A 161 9.76 13.47 -13.23
CA ARG A 161 9.11 12.25 -12.75
C ARG A 161 10.07 11.06 -12.76
N GLU A 162 10.81 10.85 -13.85
CA GLU A 162 11.85 9.81 -13.90
C GLU A 162 12.90 9.99 -12.82
N PHE A 163 13.35 11.22 -12.61
CA PHE A 163 14.33 11.54 -11.57
C PHE A 163 13.82 11.21 -10.17
N CYS A 164 12.62 11.69 -9.82
CA CYS A 164 12.00 11.41 -8.53
C CYS A 164 11.76 9.89 -8.34
N TRP A 165 11.30 9.20 -9.39
CA TRP A 165 11.06 7.75 -9.34
C TRP A 165 12.35 6.96 -9.17
N ARG A 166 13.43 7.33 -9.86
CA ARG A 166 14.74 6.68 -9.70
C ARG A 166 15.28 6.87 -8.28
N GLN A 167 15.24 8.09 -7.74
CA GLN A 167 15.68 8.35 -6.38
C GLN A 167 14.89 7.55 -5.33
N ALA A 168 13.57 7.45 -5.50
CA ALA A 168 12.69 6.67 -4.61
C ALA A 168 12.99 5.16 -4.60
N ASN A 169 13.78 4.67 -5.57
CA ASN A 169 14.11 3.25 -5.73
C ASN A 169 15.63 3.01 -5.74
N GLU A 170 16.44 4.01 -5.39
CA GLU A 170 17.89 3.89 -5.34
C GLU A 170 18.33 3.20 -4.04
N LEU A 171 19.15 2.16 -4.18
CA LEU A 171 19.75 1.42 -3.07
C LEU A 171 21.15 1.96 -2.77
N PRO A 172 21.61 1.86 -1.52
CA PRO A 172 23.00 2.16 -1.19
C PRO A 172 23.95 1.23 -1.94
N GLU A 173 25.13 1.74 -2.28
CA GLU A 173 26.22 0.90 -2.79
C GLU A 173 26.69 -0.10 -1.74
N ARG A 174 27.38 -1.15 -2.18
CA ARG A 174 28.00 -2.11 -1.26
C ARG A 174 29.06 -1.41 -0.42
N GLN A 175 29.04 -1.69 0.89
CA GLN A 175 29.94 -1.06 1.85
C GLN A 175 30.86 -2.11 2.47
N ARG A 176 32.10 -1.73 2.76
CA ARG A 176 33.07 -2.61 3.41
C ARG A 176 33.47 -2.04 4.75
N LEU A 177 33.38 -2.88 5.78
CA LEU A 177 33.69 -2.56 7.16
C LEU A 177 34.90 -3.39 7.59
N VAL A 178 35.96 -2.72 8.01
CA VAL A 178 37.12 -3.36 8.61
C VAL A 178 37.03 -3.23 10.12
N PHE A 179 36.98 -4.37 10.79
CA PHE A 179 36.94 -4.47 12.25
C PHE A 179 38.37 -4.38 12.84
N PRO A 180 38.55 -3.88 14.08
CA PRO A 180 39.84 -3.84 14.75
C PRO A 180 40.60 -5.15 14.77
N CYS A 181 39.91 -6.29 14.87
CA CYS A 181 40.51 -7.62 14.78
C CYS A 181 41.01 -8.02 13.37
N GLY A 182 40.89 -7.14 12.38
CA GLY A 182 41.34 -7.32 10.99
C GLY A 182 40.33 -8.03 10.08
N VAL A 183 39.15 -8.41 10.60
CA VAL A 183 38.09 -9.03 9.81
C VAL A 183 37.41 -7.99 8.93
N GLU A 184 37.22 -8.34 7.66
CA GLU A 184 36.49 -7.50 6.70
C GLU A 184 35.09 -8.06 6.49
N VAL A 185 34.09 -7.20 6.64
CA VAL A 185 32.68 -7.50 6.44
C VAL A 185 32.13 -6.62 5.32
N GLU A 186 31.51 -7.23 4.32
CA GLU A 186 30.76 -6.54 3.27
C GLU A 186 29.29 -6.45 3.66
N LEU A 187 28.73 -5.25 3.58
CA LEU A 187 27.30 -5.01 3.59
C LEU A 187 26.77 -4.90 2.16
N SER A 188 25.65 -5.55 1.90
CA SER A 188 24.91 -5.44 0.65
C SER A 188 23.42 -5.27 0.92
N PHE A 189 22.72 -4.69 -0.06
CA PHE A 189 21.36 -4.18 0.11
C PHE A 189 20.46 -4.71 -1.01
N SER A 190 19.21 -5.03 -0.68
CA SER A 190 18.17 -5.40 -1.63
C SER A 190 16.85 -4.73 -1.23
N ALA A 191 16.05 -4.30 -2.21
CA ALA A 191 14.73 -3.74 -1.97
C ALA A 191 13.66 -4.81 -2.19
N LEU A 192 12.75 -4.98 -1.24
CA LEU A 192 11.51 -5.74 -1.44
C LEU A 192 10.37 -4.82 -1.89
N PHE A 193 10.35 -3.60 -1.34
CA PHE A 193 9.45 -2.51 -1.70
C PHE A 193 10.22 -1.20 -1.61
N SER A 194 9.69 -0.11 -2.18
CA SER A 194 10.32 1.21 -2.09
C SER A 194 10.44 1.75 -0.64
N ASN A 195 9.79 1.11 0.33
CA ASN A 195 9.94 1.41 1.76
C ASN A 195 10.44 0.20 2.59
N ILE A 196 10.84 -0.91 1.96
CA ILE A 196 11.34 -2.11 2.64
C ILE A 196 12.68 -2.53 2.00
N MET A 197 13.75 -2.38 2.78
CA MET A 197 15.11 -2.78 2.40
C MET A 197 15.60 -3.92 3.29
N VAL A 198 16.22 -4.91 2.68
CA VAL A 198 16.91 -6.02 3.34
C VAL A 198 18.41 -5.79 3.27
N VAL A 199 19.08 -5.93 4.41
CA VAL A 199 20.54 -5.78 4.54
C VAL A 199 21.15 -7.15 4.78
N PHE A 200 22.20 -7.46 4.04
CA PHE A 200 23.00 -8.67 4.21
C PHE A 200 24.41 -8.28 4.65
N ALA A 201 24.96 -9.02 5.60
CA ALA A 201 26.36 -8.89 6.01
C ALA A 201 27.11 -10.19 5.73
N THR A 202 28.28 -10.08 5.12
CA THR A 202 29.09 -11.24 4.73
C THR A 202 30.54 -11.00 5.10
N VAL A 203 31.14 -11.93 5.85
CA VAL A 203 32.58 -11.91 6.13
C VAL A 203 33.34 -12.23 4.85
N LYS A 204 34.22 -11.34 4.40
CA LYS A 204 35.07 -11.53 3.22
C LYS A 204 36.43 -12.07 3.56
N THR A 205 37.05 -11.49 4.59
CA THR A 205 38.42 -11.82 4.99
C THR A 205 38.43 -12.30 6.42
N ARG A 206 39.09 -13.44 6.66
CA ARG A 206 39.27 -14.00 8.01
C ARG A 206 40.67 -13.64 8.52
N SER A 207 40.73 -13.15 9.75
CA SER A 207 41.98 -12.92 10.47
C SER A 207 42.40 -14.21 11.21
N PRO A 208 43.69 -14.57 11.24
CA PRO A 208 44.18 -15.73 11.99
C PRO A 208 43.87 -15.66 13.49
N GLN A 209 43.66 -14.45 14.02
CA GLN A 209 43.36 -14.20 15.42
C GLN A 209 41.87 -14.46 15.78
N VAL A 210 41.04 -14.81 14.80
CA VAL A 210 39.59 -14.90 14.93
C VAL A 210 39.11 -16.32 14.63
N LEU A 211 38.59 -17.00 15.66
CA LEU A 211 37.97 -18.33 15.58
C LEU A 211 36.46 -18.22 15.80
N ASP A 212 35.68 -19.15 15.23
CA ASP A 212 34.23 -19.30 15.49
C ASP A 212 33.44 -17.97 15.44
N HIS A 213 33.40 -17.33 14.28
CA HIS A 213 32.78 -16.01 14.12
C HIS A 213 31.31 -16.10 13.72
N SER A 214 30.52 -15.15 14.22
CA SER A 214 29.15 -14.89 13.76
C SER A 214 28.90 -13.39 13.66
N LEU A 215 27.98 -13.01 12.77
CA LEU A 215 27.56 -11.63 12.58
C LEU A 215 26.13 -11.46 13.09
N SER A 216 25.86 -10.31 13.71
CA SER A 216 24.49 -9.86 13.94
C SER A 216 24.30 -8.43 13.43
N LEU A 217 23.12 -8.19 12.86
CA LEU A 217 22.71 -6.89 12.34
C LEU A 217 21.60 -6.34 13.20
N ARG A 218 21.73 -5.08 13.63
CA ARG A 218 20.71 -4.35 14.37
C ARG A 218 20.49 -3.00 13.73
N SER A 219 19.27 -2.49 13.83
CA SER A 219 18.91 -1.15 13.37
C SER A 219 18.01 -0.49 14.41
N THR A 220 18.02 0.84 14.45
CA THR A 220 17.10 1.60 15.28
C THR A 220 15.99 2.18 14.40
N PRO A 221 14.69 2.09 14.77
CA PRO A 221 13.60 2.53 13.89
C PRO A 221 13.64 4.02 13.49
N LYS A 222 14.37 4.85 14.26
CA LYS A 222 14.44 6.31 14.07
C LYS A 222 15.68 6.77 13.32
N SER A 223 16.71 5.94 13.17
CA SER A 223 17.90 6.29 12.41
C SER A 223 18.20 5.17 11.42
N LEU A 224 18.46 5.53 10.17
CA LEU A 224 18.84 4.60 9.10
C LEU A 224 20.32 4.21 9.26
N THR A 225 20.68 3.86 10.48
CA THR A 225 22.03 3.49 10.87
C THR A 225 22.03 2.04 11.32
N ILE A 226 22.92 1.27 10.72
CA ILE A 226 23.04 -0.15 10.90
C ILE A 226 24.19 -0.41 11.88
N LEU A 227 23.90 -1.16 12.93
CA LEU A 227 24.90 -1.68 13.85
C LEU A 227 25.25 -3.10 13.42
N VAL A 228 26.53 -3.30 13.14
CA VAL A 228 27.11 -4.59 12.74
C VAL A 228 27.96 -5.08 13.89
N ASP A 229 27.52 -6.16 14.53
CA ASP A 229 28.27 -6.78 15.61
C ASP A 229 28.95 -8.05 15.10
N LEU A 230 30.27 -8.09 15.27
CA LEU A 230 31.10 -9.26 15.02
C LEU A 230 31.38 -9.95 16.35
N HIS A 231 30.85 -11.15 16.51
CA HIS A 231 31.12 -12.01 17.66
C HIS A 231 32.14 -13.07 17.25
N TYR A 232 33.20 -13.25 18.03
CA TYR A 232 34.22 -14.23 17.72
C TYR A 232 34.96 -14.70 18.97
N THR A 233 35.70 -15.79 18.84
CA THR A 233 36.62 -16.29 19.86
C THR A 233 38.05 -15.90 19.50
N ASP A 234 38.70 -15.17 20.39
CA ASP A 234 40.08 -14.71 20.18
C ASP A 234 41.07 -15.88 20.25
N ALA A 235 41.97 -15.99 19.26
CA ALA A 235 42.90 -17.11 19.17
C ALA A 235 43.93 -17.10 20.31
N ASP A 236 44.34 -15.94 20.80
CA ASP A 236 45.39 -15.79 21.81
C ASP A 236 44.79 -15.92 23.21
N SER A 237 43.74 -15.15 23.51
CA SER A 237 43.14 -15.10 24.83
C SER A 237 42.13 -16.22 25.08
N LYS A 238 41.67 -16.94 24.04
CA LYS A 238 40.61 -17.97 24.10
C LYS A 238 39.27 -17.49 24.67
N LEU A 239 39.04 -16.17 24.70
CA LEU A 239 37.81 -15.57 25.23
C LEU A 239 36.90 -15.14 24.09
N ARG A 240 35.59 -15.17 24.34
CA ARG A 240 34.58 -14.61 23.42
C ARG A 240 34.66 -13.08 23.46
N LYS A 241 34.83 -12.45 22.31
CA LYS A 241 34.85 -11.01 22.12
C LYS A 241 33.71 -10.59 21.20
N THR A 242 33.30 -9.33 21.35
CA THR A 242 32.33 -8.69 20.47
C THR A 242 32.87 -7.32 20.09
N GLU A 243 32.95 -7.07 18.79
CA GLU A 243 33.28 -5.75 18.24
C GLU A 243 32.07 -5.24 17.47
N SER A 244 31.79 -3.95 17.56
CA SER A 244 30.63 -3.32 16.93
C SER A 244 31.08 -2.20 16.00
N ARG A 245 30.46 -2.12 14.82
CA ARG A 245 30.63 -1.01 13.89
C ARG A 245 29.27 -0.42 13.56
N GLN A 246 29.22 0.90 13.57
CA GLN A 246 28.05 1.66 13.16
C GLN A 246 28.26 2.14 11.73
N GLN A 247 27.26 1.93 10.87
CA GLN A 247 27.30 2.31 9.48
C GLN A 247 26.03 3.08 9.10
N ASP A 248 26.21 4.33 8.69
CA ASP A 248 25.14 5.16 8.15
C ASP A 248 24.93 4.82 6.67
N VAL A 249 23.69 4.52 6.30
CA VAL A 249 23.31 4.25 4.90
C VAL A 249 22.60 5.44 4.25
N GLY A 250 22.53 6.57 4.94
CA GLY A 250 21.90 7.78 4.45
C GLY A 250 20.38 7.63 4.35
N ARG A 251 19.84 7.97 3.18
CA ARG A 251 18.38 8.03 2.95
C ARG A 251 18.00 7.17 1.73
N PRO A 252 18.09 5.85 1.82
CA PRO A 252 17.77 4.95 0.73
C PRO A 252 16.28 4.96 0.38
N LEU A 253 15.99 4.63 -0.88
CA LEU A 253 14.64 4.44 -1.38
C LEU A 253 13.71 5.64 -1.06
N MET A 254 12.46 5.41 -0.64
CA MET A 254 11.48 6.45 -0.32
C MET A 254 11.90 7.39 0.83
N ALA A 255 12.92 7.04 1.63
CA ALA A 255 13.42 7.94 2.67
C ALA A 255 14.06 9.21 2.07
N HIS A 256 14.47 9.17 0.80
CA HIS A 256 14.99 10.33 0.06
C HIS A 256 13.93 11.40 -0.18
N CYS A 257 12.67 11.00 -0.41
CA CYS A 257 11.60 11.88 -0.89
C CYS A 257 11.07 12.89 0.13
N GLU A 258 11.62 12.95 1.35
CA GLU A 258 11.27 13.96 2.38
C GLU A 258 9.76 14.17 2.63
N LEU A 259 8.94 13.12 2.45
CA LEU A 259 7.47 13.22 2.55
C LEU A 259 6.94 13.68 3.92
N HIS A 260 7.81 13.75 4.93
CA HIS A 260 7.51 14.17 6.30
C HIS A 260 8.07 15.54 6.68
N SER A 261 8.75 16.27 5.78
CA SER A 261 9.25 17.61 6.13
C SER A 261 8.05 18.56 6.28
N LYS A 262 7.76 18.94 7.53
CA LYS A 262 6.84 20.05 7.80
C LYS A 262 7.54 21.32 7.31
N GLN A 263 6.93 22.04 6.37
CA GLN A 263 7.39 23.39 6.02
C GLN A 263 7.51 24.24 7.29
N PRO A 264 8.59 25.03 7.45
CA PRO A 264 8.74 25.92 8.60
C PRO A 264 7.64 27.00 8.55
N ALA A 265 6.88 27.09 9.64
CA ALA A 265 5.90 28.12 9.88
C ALA A 265 6.60 29.42 10.28
N ASP A 266 6.99 30.25 9.31
CA ASP A 266 7.15 31.70 9.52
C ASP A 266 7.27 32.44 8.18
N ALA A 267 6.16 33.00 7.74
CA ALA A 267 6.13 34.12 6.80
C ALA A 267 4.88 34.96 7.12
N THR A 268 5.09 36.03 7.86
CA THR A 268 4.16 37.14 8.07
C THR A 268 3.58 37.63 6.73
N VAL A 269 2.29 37.44 6.50
CA VAL A 269 1.57 38.05 5.37
C VAL A 269 0.69 39.18 5.90
N VAL A 270 1.11 40.40 5.56
CA VAL A 270 0.31 41.64 5.65
C VAL A 270 -0.89 41.51 4.71
N ARG A 271 -2.10 41.75 5.23
CA ARG A 271 -3.34 41.73 4.46
C ARG A 271 -3.42 42.93 3.51
N ALA A 272 -3.50 42.67 2.21
CA ALA A 272 -4.14 43.54 1.22
C ALA A 272 -4.96 42.66 0.27
N GLY A 273 -6.21 43.05 0.02
CA GLY A 273 -7.22 42.23 -0.63
C GLY A 273 -7.09 42.08 -2.14
N GLY A 274 -7.76 41.05 -2.66
CA GLY A 274 -8.03 40.84 -4.07
C GLY A 274 -7.24 39.66 -4.68
N ALA A 275 -7.97 38.57 -4.95
CA ALA A 275 -7.62 37.41 -5.78
C ALA A 275 -6.28 36.69 -5.46
N ASP A 276 -6.36 35.51 -4.83
CA ASP A 276 -5.55 34.30 -5.11
C ASP A 276 -5.75 33.24 -4.00
N ILE A 277 -5.56 31.96 -4.36
CA ILE A 277 -5.53 30.77 -3.48
C ILE A 277 -4.37 30.93 -2.46
N PRO A 278 -4.54 30.66 -1.13
CA PRO A 278 -4.12 29.35 -0.59
C PRO A 278 -4.87 28.80 0.66
N PHE A 279 -4.96 27.47 0.64
CA PHE A 279 -4.88 26.44 1.69
C PHE A 279 -4.85 26.79 3.21
N LEU A 280 -5.54 25.90 3.96
CA LEU A 280 -5.55 25.54 5.40
C LEU A 280 -6.36 26.34 6.44
N SER A 281 -7.26 25.65 7.13
CA SER A 281 -7.20 25.48 8.61
C SER A 281 -8.23 24.47 9.15
N MET A 282 -7.95 24.00 10.37
CA MET A 282 -8.77 23.33 11.41
C MET A 282 -8.31 21.89 11.71
N ASN A 283 -8.00 21.46 12.95
CA ASN A 283 -7.91 22.09 14.27
C ASN A 283 -7.04 21.19 15.17
N LYS A 284 -6.46 21.75 16.24
CA LYS A 284 -5.71 21.02 17.30
C LYS A 284 -6.64 20.12 18.13
N PRO A 285 -6.15 19.01 18.71
CA PRO A 285 -6.72 18.46 19.93
C PRO A 285 -5.82 18.69 21.15
N ALA A 286 -6.46 18.62 22.31
CA ALA A 286 -5.92 18.86 23.65
C ALA A 286 -5.01 17.72 24.13
N THR A 287 -4.10 18.10 25.03
CA THR A 287 -3.16 17.25 25.75
C THR A 287 -3.86 16.28 26.71
N HIS A 288 -3.63 14.97 26.56
CA HIS A 288 -3.76 14.02 27.67
C HIS A 288 -2.60 13.03 27.66
N ARG A 289 -2.02 12.84 28.84
CA ARG A 289 -0.82 12.04 29.14
C ARG A 289 -1.28 10.62 29.50
N GLN A 290 -0.74 9.57 28.87
CA GLN A 290 -0.84 8.20 29.41
C GLN A 290 0.25 7.28 28.86
N GLN A 291 0.58 6.29 29.69
CA GLN A 291 1.87 5.61 29.85
C GLN A 291 2.10 4.42 28.90
N ASP A 292 3.40 4.12 28.70
CA ASP A 292 3.97 2.98 27.99
C ASP A 292 3.48 1.60 28.46
N ARG A 293 3.13 0.73 27.50
CA ARG A 293 3.19 -0.73 27.64
C ARG A 293 3.66 -1.40 26.33
N PRO A 294 4.36 -2.55 26.40
CA PRO A 294 5.15 -3.08 25.29
C PRO A 294 4.31 -3.81 24.25
N PHE A 295 4.65 -3.58 22.98
CA PHE A 295 4.09 -4.22 21.80
C PHE A 295 4.41 -5.72 21.77
N ARG A 296 3.39 -6.55 21.50
CA ARG A 296 3.55 -7.98 21.12
C ARG A 296 3.31 -8.16 19.62
N HIS A 297 4.19 -8.92 19.00
CA HIS A 297 4.06 -9.40 17.61
C HIS A 297 3.00 -10.51 17.52
N SER A 298 2.02 -10.37 16.62
CA SER A 298 1.44 -11.50 15.88
C SER A 298 0.47 -11.01 14.80
N THR A 299 0.56 -11.60 13.61
CA THR A 299 -0.53 -11.70 12.64
C THR A 299 -1.65 -12.56 13.24
N ARG A 300 -2.85 -11.99 13.42
CA ARG A 300 -4.05 -12.76 13.79
C ARG A 300 -5.30 -12.18 13.16
N LYS A 301 -6.12 -13.10 12.68
CA LYS A 301 -7.57 -13.05 12.50
C LYS A 301 -8.23 -12.03 13.45
N ALA A 302 -9.09 -11.17 12.92
CA ALA A 302 -9.93 -10.32 13.76
C ALA A 302 -11.06 -11.17 14.35
N GLU A 303 -10.90 -11.63 15.58
CA GLU A 303 -12.06 -11.98 16.40
C GLU A 303 -12.55 -10.69 17.07
N THR A 304 -13.75 -10.26 16.72
CA THR A 304 -14.51 -9.27 17.49
C THR A 304 -15.81 -9.92 17.94
N ALA A 305 -15.86 -10.30 19.22
CA ALA A 305 -17.10 -10.67 19.89
C ALA A 305 -17.73 -9.40 20.45
N TRP A 306 -18.77 -8.89 19.79
CA TRP A 306 -19.74 -7.95 20.37
C TRP A 306 -21.14 -8.27 19.83
N ASP A 307 -22.05 -8.59 20.75
CA ASP A 307 -23.45 -8.88 20.50
C ASP A 307 -24.21 -7.65 19.98
N CYS A 308 -24.90 -7.79 18.86
CA CYS A 308 -25.96 -6.86 18.46
C CYS A 308 -27.27 -7.24 19.16
N PRO A 309 -28.07 -6.27 19.65
CA PRO A 309 -29.40 -6.57 20.14
C PRO A 309 -30.28 -7.07 18.98
N ALA A 310 -30.82 -8.27 19.16
CA ALA A 310 -31.69 -8.94 18.21
C ALA A 310 -32.86 -8.03 17.77
N ARG A 311 -33.06 -7.89 16.46
CA ARG A 311 -34.34 -7.42 15.93
C ARG A 311 -35.37 -8.54 16.08
N HIS A 312 -36.50 -8.15 16.67
CA HIS A 312 -37.65 -8.99 16.97
C HIS A 312 -38.06 -9.92 15.82
N THR A 313 -38.30 -11.16 16.22
CA THR A 313 -39.00 -12.20 15.47
C THR A 313 -40.45 -11.80 15.18
N SER A 314 -40.86 -11.87 13.93
CA SER A 314 -42.23 -12.29 13.59
C SER A 314 -42.18 -13.23 12.40
N ALA A 315 -42.06 -14.52 12.70
CA ALA A 315 -42.46 -15.56 11.77
C ALA A 315 -43.99 -15.63 11.75
N LYS A 316 -44.59 -15.67 10.56
CA LYS A 316 -45.70 -16.58 10.26
C LYS A 316 -45.88 -16.70 8.74
N ASN A 317 -46.06 -17.97 8.36
CA ASN A 317 -46.01 -18.57 7.03
C ASN A 317 -47.21 -18.18 6.16
N ASN A 318 -47.10 -18.44 4.85
CA ASN A 318 -48.05 -19.28 4.11
C ASN A 318 -47.55 -19.55 2.69
N GLU A 319 -47.24 -20.82 2.40
CA GLU A 319 -47.40 -21.43 1.08
C GLU A 319 -48.82 -22.02 1.00
N PRO A 320 -49.45 -22.11 -0.19
CA PRO A 320 -50.75 -22.74 -0.35
C PRO A 320 -50.62 -24.24 -0.63
N GLU A 321 -51.35 -25.05 0.13
CA GLU A 321 -51.54 -26.48 -0.09
C GLU A 321 -52.91 -26.69 -0.76
N GLU A 322 -52.92 -27.41 -1.89
CA GLU A 322 -54.10 -27.83 -2.64
C GLU A 322 -54.95 -28.78 -1.80
N ASN A 323 -56.27 -28.60 -1.81
CA ASN A 323 -57.19 -29.58 -1.25
C ASN A 323 -58.36 -29.77 -2.23
N ASP A 324 -58.30 -30.88 -2.96
CA ASP A 324 -59.47 -31.56 -3.50
C ASP A 324 -60.23 -32.19 -2.33
N GLU A 325 -61.53 -31.93 -2.18
CA GLU A 325 -62.52 -33.00 -2.14
C GLU A 325 -63.96 -32.44 -2.12
N ASN A 326 -64.80 -33.27 -2.71
CA ASN A 326 -66.13 -33.08 -3.23
C ASN A 326 -67.19 -33.40 -2.16
N GLU A 327 -68.26 -32.61 -2.04
CA GLU A 327 -69.58 -33.12 -1.62
C GLU A 327 -70.73 -32.15 -1.93
N SER A 328 -71.89 -32.75 -2.15
CA SER A 328 -72.97 -32.33 -3.04
C SER A 328 -74.29 -31.95 -2.34
N TYR A 329 -75.17 -31.29 -3.10
CA TYR A 329 -76.65 -31.10 -2.99
C TYR A 329 -77.20 -29.91 -2.17
N PRO A 330 -78.47 -29.45 -2.40
CA PRO A 330 -79.47 -29.77 -3.46
C PRO A 330 -80.09 -28.53 -4.16
N THR A 331 -80.50 -28.63 -5.43
CA THR A 331 -81.91 -28.68 -5.90
C THR A 331 -81.96 -28.97 -7.38
#